data_AF-A0A0L0LNI4-F1
#
_entry.id   AF-A0A0L0LNI4-F1
#
_cell.length_a   1.000
_cell.length_b   1.000
_cell.length_c   1.000
_cell.angle_alpha   90.00
_cell.angle_beta   90.00
_cell.angle_gamma   90.00
#
_symmetry.space_group_name_H-M   'P 1'
#
loop_
_entity.id
_entity.type
_entity.pdbx_description
1 polymer ?
#
loop_
_entity_poly.entity_id
_entity_poly.type
_entity_poly.pdbx_seq_one_letter_code
_entity_poly.pdbx_strand_id
1 'polypeptide(L)'
;MRDTGLMRLFIALTVAASLLFAGSPQAFAAPVLTKLLGKSESSSTPEHGPGRLRVPNSELLQDLMAPQAQPAARTAAPSAAVTPPNLIPNPDLETAGSGDAPASWRKGGYGTNTRTLTYPAPGSSGNGIRVQLSNYTNGDAKWFFEHVPVSGGTTYQFSDQYQASTQSIVTAEFKMQDGTYAYKDFLTLPANSSFSTASGQFTAPTGAVSATIFHLIKSNGTLTTDTYSLTEVNSSGGDNYVANSGFETGSAVPDSWTKGRWGTSTTTFSYPVTGSNGDRAAQITINGWTSGDAKWAFTPLSLPSGNYTYTDEYTATIPTYLTLELKRADGTFAYQDLLVAPATASWATTSANFSVPAGTQSVRVFHLINRNGTLTLDNVSVTDRTGGGTSVFDTGAVTLRFDDAWDSQYQNAVPKLKSAGLKGTFYVVSRQIEDTGYPGYMTKAQIQEVATDGNEIGAHTQTHVDLATLPYSQQYAQIKGSRDDLQLWNVGPINSFSYPFGSYNADSLQAVKDAGFESAASSNGGYVTLASDPYQLERYGLESSTTWTEIKNRVDTALANKRWLILTAHQVQSSCSDQYCITPTLFNQLVDYLKANNVRVVTVSEGLDSL
;
A
#
# COMPACT_ATOMS: atom_id res chain seq x y z
N MET A 1 37.76 -41.23 40.55
CA MET A 1 36.58 -41.53 41.40
C MET A 1 36.27 -40.28 42.22
N ARG A 2 34.98 -39.99 42.43
CA ARG A 2 34.36 -39.24 43.55
C ARG A 2 35.13 -38.11 44.29
N ASP A 3 34.50 -36.92 44.33
CA ASP A 3 34.10 -36.15 45.55
C ASP A 3 35.20 -35.69 46.53
N THR A 4 35.18 -34.56 47.28
CA THR A 4 34.33 -33.35 47.46
C THR A 4 35.20 -32.31 48.23
N GLY A 5 34.86 -31.04 48.46
CA GLY A 5 33.69 -30.21 48.15
C GLY A 5 33.49 -29.08 49.19
N LEU A 6 32.98 -27.90 48.77
CA LEU A 6 32.65 -26.70 49.58
C LEU A 6 33.77 -25.97 50.35
N MET A 7 33.90 -24.65 50.12
CA MET A 7 33.57 -23.65 51.15
C MET A 7 33.17 -22.30 50.51
N ARG A 8 32.54 -21.41 51.29
CA ARG A 8 32.03 -20.08 50.86
C ARG A 8 32.76 -18.95 51.59
N LEU A 9 32.83 -17.76 50.97
CA LEU A 9 32.75 -16.50 51.73
C LEU A 9 32.06 -15.40 50.89
N PHE A 10 31.35 -14.50 51.58
CA PHE A 10 30.71 -13.30 51.03
C PHE A 10 31.55 -12.06 51.31
N ILE A 11 31.37 -11.00 50.52
CA ILE A 11 30.99 -9.64 51.00
C ILE A 11 30.57 -8.80 49.78
N ALA A 12 29.64 -7.87 49.99
CA ALA A 12 29.20 -6.89 49.00
C ALA A 12 28.87 -5.56 49.69
N LEU A 13 29.05 -4.43 49.00
CA LEU A 13 28.28 -3.20 49.20
C LEU A 13 28.36 -2.29 47.96
N THR A 14 27.56 -1.22 47.94
CA THR A 14 27.06 -0.55 46.72
C THR A 14 26.96 0.99 46.96
N VAL A 15 26.37 1.75 46.00
CA VAL A 15 25.89 3.17 46.15
C VAL A 15 27.00 4.23 46.01
N ALA A 16 26.86 5.37 45.28
CA ALA A 16 25.87 5.84 44.29
C ALA A 16 26.48 6.91 43.34
N ALA A 17 25.69 7.36 42.36
CA ALA A 17 26.00 8.49 41.47
C ALA A 17 25.38 9.83 41.96
N SER A 18 25.87 10.95 41.42
CA SER A 18 25.21 12.27 41.41
C SER A 18 25.79 13.16 40.30
N LEU A 19 25.10 14.25 39.94
CA LEU A 19 25.22 14.92 38.64
C LEU A 19 25.00 16.44 38.80
N LEU A 20 25.73 17.30 38.06
CA LEU A 20 25.29 18.55 37.40
C LEU A 20 26.41 19.61 37.17
N PHE A 21 26.22 20.35 36.06
CA PHE A 21 26.93 21.51 35.48
C PHE A 21 27.45 22.59 36.46
N ALA A 22 28.49 23.39 36.15
CA ALA A 22 28.51 24.37 35.06
C ALA A 22 29.90 25.02 34.80
N GLY A 23 30.05 25.76 33.69
CA GLY A 23 31.10 26.79 33.54
C GLY A 23 31.99 26.71 32.28
N SER A 24 31.79 27.65 31.37
CA SER A 24 32.75 28.10 30.34
C SER A 24 32.79 29.65 30.41
N PRO A 25 33.64 30.40 29.69
CA PRO A 25 34.67 30.00 28.71
C PRO A 25 36.04 30.69 28.92
N GLN A 26 37.03 30.37 28.07
CA GLN A 26 37.99 31.37 27.56
C GLN A 26 38.61 30.91 26.22
N ALA A 27 39.08 31.85 25.41
CA ALA A 27 39.65 31.61 24.09
C ALA A 27 41.07 32.20 23.99
N PHE A 28 41.91 31.62 23.12
CA PHE A 28 43.15 32.24 22.65
C PHE A 28 43.41 31.92 21.17
N ALA A 29 44.20 32.76 20.50
CA ALA A 29 44.32 32.83 19.04
C ALA A 29 45.55 32.09 18.46
N ALA A 30 45.62 32.01 17.13
CA ALA A 30 46.70 31.38 16.35
C ALA A 30 48.04 32.17 16.39
N PRO A 31 49.13 31.62 15.80
CA PRO A 31 49.43 32.04 14.42
C PRO A 31 50.10 30.99 13.48
N VAL A 32 49.49 30.80 12.30
CA VAL A 32 50.06 31.10 10.95
C VAL A 32 51.53 30.71 10.62
N LEU A 33 51.67 29.62 9.84
CA LEU A 33 52.41 29.50 8.54
C LEU A 33 53.97 29.58 8.46
N THR A 34 54.61 28.72 7.64
CA THR A 34 55.48 29.09 6.47
C THR A 34 56.23 27.93 5.78
N LYS A 35 55.91 27.69 4.48
CA LYS A 35 56.69 27.12 3.33
C LYS A 35 57.40 25.75 3.41
N LEU A 36 57.34 25.01 2.28
CA LEU A 36 58.48 24.81 1.34
C LEU A 36 58.05 24.16 -0.01
N LEU A 37 58.37 24.84 -1.13
CA LEU A 37 58.60 24.37 -2.54
C LEU A 37 57.54 23.47 -3.27
N GLY A 38 57.37 23.54 -4.59
CA GLY A 38 57.98 24.40 -5.63
C GLY A 38 57.38 24.15 -7.04
N LYS A 39 57.65 25.04 -8.02
CA LYS A 39 57.19 24.97 -9.43
C LYS A 39 58.37 25.10 -10.41
N SER A 40 58.25 24.54 -11.61
CA SER A 40 58.90 25.03 -12.85
C SER A 40 58.12 24.56 -14.10
N GLU A 41 58.31 25.25 -15.23
CA GLU A 41 57.66 24.99 -16.53
C GLU A 41 58.66 25.26 -17.69
N SER A 42 58.33 24.75 -18.90
CA SER A 42 58.89 25.16 -20.22
C SER A 42 60.36 24.78 -20.52
N SER A 43 60.82 24.63 -21.78
CA SER A 43 60.17 24.37 -23.09
C SER A 43 61.23 24.06 -24.17
N SER A 44 60.85 23.44 -25.31
CA SER A 44 61.27 23.79 -26.71
C SER A 44 61.00 22.66 -27.73
N THR A 45 60.84 23.01 -29.01
CA THR A 45 60.64 22.13 -30.18
C THR A 45 61.51 22.57 -31.37
N PRO A 46 61.78 21.66 -32.34
CA PRO A 46 61.33 21.86 -33.75
C PRO A 46 60.96 20.53 -34.48
N GLU A 47 60.37 20.47 -35.68
CA GLU A 47 59.38 21.28 -36.43
C GLU A 47 58.88 20.44 -37.67
N HIS A 48 58.32 21.08 -38.71
CA HIS A 48 58.08 20.64 -40.10
C HIS A 48 56.83 19.81 -40.49
N GLY A 49 55.93 20.48 -41.23
CA GLY A 49 54.90 19.91 -42.14
C GLY A 49 55.29 20.14 -43.62
N PRO A 50 54.44 20.68 -44.54
CA PRO A 50 53.01 21.05 -44.41
C PRO A 50 52.11 20.78 -45.68
N GLY A 51 50.81 21.12 -45.61
CA GLY A 51 49.90 21.30 -46.79
C GLY A 51 48.40 21.29 -46.39
N ARG A 52 47.67 22.41 -46.33
CA ARG A 52 46.94 23.18 -47.40
C ARG A 52 45.74 22.41 -48.01
N LEU A 53 44.54 23.00 -48.24
CA LEU A 53 44.19 24.40 -48.58
C LEU A 53 42.82 24.88 -47.97
N ARG A 54 42.11 25.87 -48.56
CA ARG A 54 41.11 26.77 -47.90
C ARG A 54 39.63 26.68 -48.36
N VAL A 55 38.78 27.19 -47.46
CA VAL A 55 37.36 27.69 -47.56
C VAL A 55 37.01 28.53 -48.81
N PRO A 56 35.72 28.64 -49.20
CA PRO A 56 34.85 29.75 -48.70
C PRO A 56 33.43 29.31 -48.23
N ASN A 57 32.53 30.27 -47.98
CA ASN A 57 31.32 30.13 -47.13
C ASN A 57 30.03 30.68 -47.80
N SER A 58 28.89 30.44 -47.14
CA SER A 58 27.57 31.14 -47.24
C SER A 58 26.62 30.93 -48.44
N GLU A 59 25.32 31.07 -48.11
CA GLU A 59 24.10 31.18 -48.94
C GLU A 59 23.58 29.95 -49.72
N LEU A 60 22.71 29.17 -49.05
CA LEU A 60 21.28 29.11 -49.41
C LEU A 60 20.43 28.51 -48.26
N LEU A 61 19.57 29.34 -47.67
CA LEU A 61 18.70 29.00 -46.53
C LEU A 61 17.23 29.02 -46.99
N GLN A 62 16.78 27.95 -47.66
CA GLN A 62 15.36 27.60 -47.90
C GLN A 62 15.21 26.31 -48.74
N ASP A 63 15.29 25.14 -48.09
CA ASP A 63 14.44 23.95 -48.34
C ASP A 63 15.02 22.73 -47.61
N LEU A 64 14.39 22.33 -46.49
CA LEU A 64 14.39 20.98 -45.89
C LEU A 64 13.58 20.91 -44.58
N MET A 65 12.42 21.58 -44.53
CA MET A 65 11.45 21.43 -43.44
C MET A 65 10.03 21.21 -43.99
N ALA A 66 9.82 20.02 -44.54
CA ALA A 66 8.51 19.46 -44.85
C ALA A 66 8.47 18.00 -44.33
N PRO A 67 7.65 17.67 -43.32
CA PRO A 67 7.59 16.30 -42.81
C PRO A 67 6.88 15.40 -43.81
N GLN A 68 7.54 14.34 -44.28
CA GLN A 68 6.85 13.28 -45.02
C GLN A 68 5.98 12.46 -44.07
N ALA A 69 4.73 12.21 -44.47
CA ALA A 69 3.74 11.55 -43.63
C ALA A 69 4.09 10.07 -43.40
N GLN A 70 4.28 9.70 -42.13
CA GLN A 70 4.39 8.32 -41.70
C GLN A 70 3.02 7.62 -41.88
N PRO A 71 2.96 6.38 -42.41
CA PRO A 71 1.69 5.69 -42.61
C PRO A 71 0.97 5.48 -41.28
N ALA A 72 -0.32 5.78 -41.24
CA ALA A 72 -1.10 5.79 -40.00
C ALA A 72 -1.05 4.43 -39.29
N ALA A 73 -0.43 4.40 -38.11
CA ALA A 73 -0.61 3.31 -37.17
C ALA A 73 -2.10 3.19 -36.86
N ARG A 74 -2.65 1.97 -36.93
CA ARG A 74 -4.00 1.73 -36.43
C ARG A 74 -3.94 1.91 -34.93
N THR A 75 -4.51 3.00 -34.43
CA THR A 75 -4.82 3.15 -33.02
C THR A 75 -5.72 1.99 -32.63
N ALA A 76 -5.20 1.07 -31.80
CA ALA A 76 -6.08 0.32 -30.93
C ALA A 76 -6.87 1.35 -30.13
N ALA A 77 -8.21 1.25 -30.13
CA ALA A 77 -9.01 2.08 -29.25
C ALA A 77 -8.53 1.86 -27.80
N PRO A 78 -8.53 2.90 -26.94
CA PRO A 78 -8.19 2.72 -25.54
C PRO A 78 -9.07 1.60 -24.99
N SER A 79 -8.45 0.57 -24.40
CA SER A 79 -9.19 -0.52 -23.78
C SER A 79 -10.11 0.09 -22.72
N ALA A 80 -11.41 -0.04 -22.92
CA ALA A 80 -12.38 0.57 -22.03
C ALA A 80 -12.14 0.04 -20.62
N ALA A 81 -12.05 0.95 -19.63
CA ALA A 81 -11.99 0.55 -18.24
C ALA A 81 -13.17 -0.38 -17.95
N VAL A 82 -12.88 -1.62 -17.53
CA VAL A 82 -13.91 -2.62 -17.25
C VAL A 82 -14.57 -2.26 -15.93
N THR A 83 -15.51 -1.32 -15.99
CA THR A 83 -16.46 -1.05 -14.92
C THR A 83 -17.07 -2.37 -14.48
N PRO A 84 -17.18 -2.67 -13.16
CA PRO A 84 -17.92 -3.83 -12.70
C PRO A 84 -19.33 -3.79 -13.32
N PRO A 85 -19.84 -4.90 -13.88
CA PRO A 85 -21.12 -4.87 -14.56
C PRO A 85 -22.20 -4.38 -13.59
N ASN A 86 -22.86 -3.27 -13.95
CA ASN A 86 -23.96 -2.72 -13.18
C ASN A 86 -25.02 -3.82 -13.01
N LEU A 87 -25.26 -4.22 -11.77
CA LEU A 87 -26.11 -5.36 -11.46
C LEU A 87 -27.57 -5.07 -11.79
N ILE A 88 -27.97 -3.79 -11.80
CA ILE A 88 -29.32 -3.35 -12.15
C ILE A 88 -29.56 -3.54 -13.66
N PRO A 89 -30.51 -4.40 -14.07
CA PRO A 89 -30.93 -4.48 -15.46
C PRO A 89 -31.73 -3.23 -15.84
N ASN A 90 -31.53 -2.72 -17.06
CA ASN A 90 -32.17 -1.50 -17.57
C ASN A 90 -31.99 -0.30 -16.59
N PRO A 91 -30.74 0.07 -16.24
CA PRO A 91 -30.44 1.06 -15.20
C PRO A 91 -30.70 2.50 -15.62
N ASP A 92 -30.68 2.75 -16.93
CA ASP A 92 -31.06 3.98 -17.62
C ASP A 92 -32.57 4.07 -17.87
N LEU A 93 -33.34 3.02 -17.56
CA LEU A 93 -34.81 2.93 -17.70
C LEU A 93 -35.34 3.08 -19.14
N GLU A 94 -34.48 3.29 -20.13
CA GLU A 94 -34.82 3.57 -21.53
C GLU A 94 -35.51 2.39 -22.24
N THR A 95 -35.29 1.15 -21.78
CA THR A 95 -35.97 -0.02 -22.34
C THR A 95 -37.37 -0.15 -21.74
N ALA A 96 -38.41 0.07 -22.55
CA ALA A 96 -39.80 -0.16 -22.14
C ALA A 96 -40.09 -1.65 -21.88
N GLY A 97 -40.87 -1.95 -20.84
CA GLY A 97 -41.23 -3.30 -20.42
C GLY A 97 -42.66 -3.70 -20.81
N SER A 98 -43.24 -4.64 -20.06
CA SER A 98 -44.61 -5.09 -20.26
C SER A 98 -45.61 -4.14 -19.58
N GLY A 99 -46.33 -3.35 -20.37
CA GLY A 99 -47.24 -2.30 -19.88
C GLY A 99 -46.49 -1.04 -19.44
N ASP A 100 -47.13 -0.19 -18.66
CA ASP A 100 -46.54 1.06 -18.12
C ASP A 100 -45.53 0.79 -16.99
N ALA A 101 -44.40 0.14 -17.34
CA ALA A 101 -43.21 -0.08 -16.53
C ALA A 101 -41.96 -0.26 -17.41
N PRO A 102 -40.74 0.07 -16.94
CA PRO A 102 -39.51 -0.28 -17.65
C PRO A 102 -39.28 -1.81 -17.66
N ALA A 103 -38.52 -2.30 -18.65
CA ALA A 103 -38.10 -3.69 -18.70
C ALA A 103 -37.27 -4.04 -17.45
N SER A 104 -37.48 -5.22 -16.88
CA SER A 104 -36.87 -5.68 -15.62
C SER A 104 -37.17 -4.83 -14.36
N TRP A 105 -38.06 -3.84 -14.43
CA TRP A 105 -38.55 -3.07 -13.30
C TRP A 105 -40.00 -3.43 -12.95
N ARG A 106 -40.40 -3.12 -11.71
CA ARG A 106 -41.75 -3.33 -11.17
C ARG A 106 -42.18 -2.14 -10.32
N LYS A 107 -43.49 -2.01 -10.11
CA LYS A 107 -44.14 -0.95 -9.33
C LYS A 107 -45.06 -1.55 -8.27
N GLY A 108 -45.08 -0.97 -7.07
CA GLY A 108 -45.85 -1.50 -5.96
C GLY A 108 -45.99 -0.56 -4.78
N GLY A 109 -46.54 -1.08 -3.67
CA GLY A 109 -46.61 -0.40 -2.38
C GLY A 109 -47.80 -0.84 -1.53
N TYR A 110 -47.85 -0.42 -0.27
CA TYR A 110 -48.91 -0.78 0.68
C TYR A 110 -49.42 0.43 1.50
N GLY A 111 -50.38 0.19 2.39
CA GLY A 111 -50.90 1.18 3.35
C GLY A 111 -51.85 2.23 2.77
N THR A 112 -52.25 3.14 3.66
CA THR A 112 -53.25 4.19 3.43
C THR A 112 -52.57 5.43 2.84
N ASN A 113 -52.56 5.49 1.51
CA ASN A 113 -52.07 6.60 0.70
C ASN A 113 -52.77 6.61 -0.67
N THR A 114 -52.91 7.78 -1.28
CA THR A 114 -53.25 7.91 -2.70
C THR A 114 -51.95 8.01 -3.49
N ARG A 115 -51.64 6.99 -4.29
CA ARG A 115 -50.39 6.88 -5.04
C ARG A 115 -50.60 6.97 -6.55
N THR A 116 -49.67 7.64 -7.22
CA THR A 116 -49.50 7.60 -8.68
C THR A 116 -48.07 7.15 -8.97
N LEU A 117 -47.91 6.16 -9.85
CA LEU A 117 -46.63 5.58 -10.24
C LEU A 117 -46.51 5.66 -11.77
N THR A 118 -45.71 6.62 -12.25
CA THR A 118 -45.65 7.02 -13.66
C THR A 118 -44.34 6.57 -14.30
N TYR A 119 -44.46 5.91 -15.46
CA TYR A 119 -43.39 5.65 -16.42
C TYR A 119 -43.97 5.73 -17.84
N PRO A 120 -43.26 6.35 -18.81
CA PRO A 120 -42.12 7.23 -18.58
C PRO A 120 -42.52 8.55 -17.89
N ALA A 121 -41.61 9.08 -17.08
CA ALA A 121 -41.61 10.47 -16.62
C ALA A 121 -40.34 11.16 -17.16
N PRO A 122 -40.23 12.50 -17.14
CA PRO A 122 -38.97 13.17 -17.48
C PRO A 122 -37.87 12.81 -16.46
N GLY A 123 -36.79 12.20 -16.92
CA GLY A 123 -35.60 11.89 -16.13
C GLY A 123 -34.60 13.05 -16.05
N SER A 124 -33.44 12.77 -15.48
CA SER A 124 -32.21 13.58 -15.61
C SER A 124 -31.61 13.46 -17.02
N SER A 125 -31.74 12.29 -17.65
CA SER A 125 -31.48 12.03 -19.05
C SER A 125 -32.55 11.07 -19.60
N GLY A 126 -33.48 11.59 -20.41
CA GLY A 126 -34.51 10.77 -21.05
C GLY A 126 -35.64 10.34 -20.10
N ASN A 127 -35.84 9.03 -19.94
CA ASN A 127 -36.99 8.41 -19.30
C ASN A 127 -36.77 8.08 -17.82
N GLY A 128 -37.22 8.93 -16.90
CA GLY A 128 -37.27 8.64 -15.47
C GLY A 128 -38.51 7.83 -15.04
N ILE A 129 -38.49 7.36 -13.79
CA ILE A 129 -39.66 6.81 -13.07
C ILE A 129 -40.09 7.78 -11.97
N ARG A 130 -41.40 7.97 -11.79
CA ARG A 130 -41.95 8.91 -10.79
C ARG A 130 -42.90 8.24 -9.81
N VAL A 131 -42.76 8.62 -8.54
CA VAL A 131 -43.69 8.37 -7.44
C VAL A 131 -44.35 9.71 -7.06
N GLN A 132 -45.67 9.70 -6.89
CA GLN A 132 -46.41 10.80 -6.28
C GLN A 132 -47.35 10.25 -5.20
N LEU A 133 -47.24 10.81 -3.99
CA LEU A 133 -48.09 10.49 -2.85
C LEU A 133 -48.92 11.70 -2.43
N SER A 134 -50.21 11.47 -2.22
CA SER A 134 -51.15 12.38 -1.58
C SER A 134 -52.02 11.60 -0.59
N ASN A 135 -52.72 12.29 0.31
CA ASN A 135 -53.52 11.68 1.39
C ASN A 135 -52.73 10.64 2.23
N TYR A 136 -51.42 10.81 2.34
CA TYR A 136 -50.54 9.87 3.02
C TYR A 136 -50.84 9.81 4.51
N THR A 137 -51.13 8.61 5.00
CA THR A 137 -51.24 8.29 6.43
C THR A 137 -50.19 7.26 6.84
N ASN A 138 -49.98 6.21 6.04
CA ASN A 138 -48.93 5.21 6.24
C ASN A 138 -48.63 4.42 4.95
N GLY A 139 -47.64 3.53 5.05
CA GLY A 139 -47.21 2.63 3.97
C GLY A 139 -46.25 3.28 3.00
N ASP A 140 -46.29 2.89 1.73
CA ASP A 140 -45.40 3.37 0.70
C ASP A 140 -46.01 3.31 -0.72
N ALA A 141 -45.28 3.89 -1.66
CA ALA A 141 -45.35 3.57 -3.08
C ALA A 141 -43.92 3.59 -3.62
N LYS A 142 -43.56 2.58 -4.42
CA LYS A 142 -42.19 2.40 -4.88
C LYS A 142 -42.11 1.81 -6.29
N TRP A 143 -41.02 2.15 -6.96
CA TRP A 143 -40.46 1.41 -8.08
C TRP A 143 -39.24 0.62 -7.60
N PHE A 144 -39.01 -0.55 -8.16
CA PHE A 144 -37.89 -1.43 -7.82
C PHE A 144 -37.56 -2.33 -9.03
N PHE A 145 -36.29 -2.71 -9.16
CA PHE A 145 -35.86 -3.68 -10.18
C PHE A 145 -36.12 -5.12 -9.71
N GLU A 146 -36.04 -6.10 -10.62
CA GLU A 146 -36.09 -7.52 -10.25
C GLU A 146 -34.86 -7.90 -9.40
N HIS A 147 -35.04 -8.76 -8.38
CA HIS A 147 -33.97 -9.15 -7.45
C HIS A 147 -32.69 -9.62 -8.17
N VAL A 148 -31.60 -8.87 -8.01
CA VAL A 148 -30.29 -9.19 -8.58
C VAL A 148 -29.48 -10.06 -7.60
N PRO A 149 -28.61 -10.97 -8.06
CA PRO A 149 -27.75 -11.76 -7.18
C PRO A 149 -26.87 -10.86 -6.30
N VAL A 150 -26.77 -11.16 -5.01
CA VAL A 150 -25.80 -10.56 -4.08
C VAL A 150 -25.27 -11.61 -3.13
N SER A 151 -24.04 -11.41 -2.64
CA SER A 151 -23.39 -12.26 -1.65
C SER A 151 -23.60 -11.70 -0.24
N GLY A 152 -24.19 -12.47 0.67
CA GLY A 152 -24.31 -12.09 2.07
C GLY A 152 -22.94 -11.92 2.74
N GLY A 153 -22.69 -10.75 3.33
CA GLY A 153 -21.38 -10.33 3.83
C GLY A 153 -20.67 -9.31 2.93
N THR A 154 -21.01 -9.25 1.63
CA THR A 154 -20.40 -8.32 0.67
C THR A 154 -21.03 -6.93 0.74
N THR A 155 -20.21 -5.89 0.50
CA THR A 155 -20.67 -4.50 0.41
C THR A 155 -20.92 -4.08 -1.02
N TYR A 156 -22.00 -3.34 -1.25
CA TYR A 156 -22.43 -2.86 -2.56
C TYR A 156 -22.52 -1.34 -2.56
N GLN A 157 -22.08 -0.72 -3.66
CA GLN A 157 -22.18 0.71 -3.91
C GLN A 157 -23.41 0.96 -4.78
N PHE A 158 -24.34 1.73 -4.23
CA PHE A 158 -25.52 2.20 -4.94
C PHE A 158 -25.36 3.67 -5.34
N SER A 159 -25.97 4.05 -6.46
CA SER A 159 -26.30 5.46 -6.77
C SER A 159 -27.54 5.56 -7.64
N ASP A 160 -28.27 6.69 -7.55
CA ASP A 160 -29.25 7.12 -8.55
C ASP A 160 -29.21 8.64 -8.74
N GLN A 161 -29.83 9.15 -9.80
CA GLN A 161 -30.21 10.56 -9.90
C GLN A 161 -31.62 10.71 -9.32
N TYR A 162 -31.81 11.62 -8.37
CA TYR A 162 -33.11 11.88 -7.75
C TYR A 162 -33.49 13.36 -7.73
N GLN A 163 -34.79 13.63 -7.85
CA GLN A 163 -35.44 14.92 -7.63
C GLN A 163 -36.67 14.69 -6.73
N ALA A 164 -36.77 15.40 -5.60
CA ALA A 164 -37.78 15.11 -4.58
C ALA A 164 -38.38 16.38 -3.94
N SER A 165 -39.71 16.44 -3.80
CA SER A 165 -40.41 17.56 -3.15
C SER A 165 -40.51 17.44 -1.62
N THR A 166 -39.94 16.38 -1.04
CA THR A 166 -39.97 16.03 0.38
C THR A 166 -38.78 15.11 0.69
N GLN A 167 -38.50 14.83 1.95
CA GLN A 167 -37.44 13.89 2.35
C GLN A 167 -37.71 12.49 1.79
N SER A 168 -36.72 11.91 1.13
CA SER A 168 -36.74 10.55 0.58
C SER A 168 -35.75 9.63 1.29
N ILE A 169 -35.96 8.32 1.13
CA ILE A 169 -35.17 7.26 1.77
C ILE A 169 -34.86 6.20 0.72
N VAL A 170 -33.64 5.68 0.74
CA VAL A 170 -33.24 4.52 -0.08
C VAL A 170 -33.14 3.30 0.82
N THR A 171 -33.86 2.24 0.44
CA THR A 171 -33.98 0.98 1.18
C THR A 171 -33.52 -0.18 0.31
N ALA A 172 -32.67 -1.05 0.86
CA ALA A 172 -32.37 -2.36 0.29
C ALA A 172 -33.29 -3.43 0.90
N GLU A 173 -33.92 -4.23 0.05
CA GLU A 173 -34.68 -5.44 0.39
C GLU A 173 -33.83 -6.67 -0.02
N PHE A 174 -33.48 -7.50 0.95
CA PHE A 174 -32.67 -8.70 0.76
C PHE A 174 -33.57 -9.93 0.85
N LYS A 175 -33.44 -10.84 -0.12
CA LYS A 175 -33.96 -12.19 0.00
C LYS A 175 -32.89 -13.08 0.60
N MET A 176 -33.27 -13.77 1.68
CA MET A 176 -32.39 -14.64 2.45
C MET A 176 -32.43 -16.08 1.93
N GLN A 177 -31.41 -16.87 2.25
CA GLN A 177 -31.25 -18.26 1.81
C GLN A 177 -32.37 -19.19 2.32
N ASP A 178 -32.99 -18.86 3.45
CA ASP A 178 -34.17 -19.55 4.00
C ASP A 178 -35.50 -19.14 3.34
N GLY A 179 -35.46 -18.18 2.40
CA GLY A 179 -36.63 -17.63 1.71
C GLY A 179 -37.31 -16.45 2.42
N THR A 180 -36.81 -16.02 3.58
CA THR A 180 -37.30 -14.80 4.26
C THR A 180 -36.78 -13.52 3.59
N TYR A 181 -37.29 -12.37 4.03
CA TYR A 181 -36.88 -11.05 3.55
C TYR A 181 -36.40 -10.16 4.70
N ALA A 182 -35.27 -9.48 4.49
CA ALA A 182 -34.70 -8.50 5.41
C ALA A 182 -34.64 -7.12 4.73
N TYR A 183 -34.70 -6.05 5.53
CA TYR A 183 -34.80 -4.67 5.04
C TYR A 183 -33.78 -3.77 5.71
N LYS A 184 -33.14 -2.87 4.95
CA LYS A 184 -32.20 -1.88 5.48
C LYS A 184 -32.38 -0.53 4.75
N ASP A 185 -32.91 0.46 5.46
CA ASP A 185 -32.77 1.87 5.05
C ASP A 185 -31.28 2.24 5.18
N PHE A 186 -30.66 2.76 4.12
CA PHE A 186 -29.21 3.04 4.09
C PHE A 186 -28.85 4.45 3.57
N LEU A 187 -29.80 5.19 2.99
CA LEU A 187 -29.69 6.63 2.76
C LEU A 187 -30.98 7.32 3.19
N THR A 188 -30.85 8.54 3.74
CA THR A 188 -31.96 9.46 3.97
C THR A 188 -31.57 10.82 3.38
N LEU A 189 -32.37 11.32 2.44
CA LEU A 189 -32.00 12.37 1.50
C LEU A 189 -32.96 13.56 1.62
N PRO A 190 -32.47 14.81 1.57
CA PRO A 190 -33.32 16.00 1.64
C PRO A 190 -34.22 16.15 0.41
N ALA A 191 -35.23 17.01 0.50
CA ALA A 191 -35.94 17.48 -0.68
C ALA A 191 -34.98 18.24 -1.61
N ASN A 192 -35.01 17.95 -2.91
CA ASN A 192 -34.27 18.67 -3.95
C ASN A 192 -35.18 18.99 -5.15
N SER A 193 -35.23 20.27 -5.53
CA SER A 193 -35.99 20.76 -6.69
C SER A 193 -35.30 20.53 -8.03
N SER A 194 -34.01 20.18 -8.03
CA SER A 194 -33.24 19.73 -9.20
C SER A 194 -32.88 18.25 -9.07
N PHE A 195 -32.47 17.61 -10.17
CA PHE A 195 -31.81 16.32 -10.08
C PHE A 195 -30.45 16.43 -9.39
N SER A 196 -30.12 15.45 -8.57
CA SER A 196 -28.81 15.28 -7.93
C SER A 196 -28.51 13.80 -7.71
N THR A 197 -27.23 13.44 -7.69
CA THR A 197 -26.78 12.09 -7.34
C THR A 197 -27.11 11.78 -5.87
N ALA A 198 -27.89 10.72 -5.63
CA ALA A 198 -27.81 9.95 -4.39
C ALA A 198 -26.69 8.91 -4.55
N SER A 199 -25.89 8.69 -3.51
CA SER A 199 -24.84 7.67 -3.51
C SER A 199 -24.59 7.17 -2.11
N GLY A 200 -24.40 5.86 -1.93
CA GLY A 200 -24.20 5.25 -0.62
C GLY A 200 -23.95 3.75 -0.69
N GLN A 201 -23.40 3.21 0.40
CA GLN A 201 -23.03 1.79 0.49
C GLN A 201 -23.90 1.02 1.48
N PHE A 202 -24.08 -0.27 1.22
CA PHE A 202 -24.60 -1.22 2.20
C PHE A 202 -23.88 -2.56 2.12
N THR A 203 -23.54 -3.13 3.27
CA THR A 203 -23.23 -4.55 3.40
C THR A 203 -24.51 -5.37 3.41
N ALA A 204 -24.60 -6.39 2.56
CA ALA A 204 -25.68 -7.36 2.56
C ALA A 204 -25.58 -8.27 3.80
N PRO A 205 -26.69 -8.59 4.50
CA PRO A 205 -26.64 -9.42 5.69
C PRO A 205 -26.20 -10.86 5.36
N THR A 206 -25.52 -11.51 6.31
CA THR A 206 -25.08 -12.90 6.16
C THR A 206 -26.24 -13.82 5.80
N GLY A 207 -26.11 -14.58 4.71
CA GLY A 207 -27.18 -15.43 4.18
C GLY A 207 -28.14 -14.75 3.21
N ALA A 208 -27.94 -13.47 2.84
CA ALA A 208 -28.58 -12.89 1.66
C ALA A 208 -28.09 -13.60 0.38
N VAL A 209 -29.00 -13.78 -0.58
CA VAL A 209 -28.72 -14.43 -1.89
C VAL A 209 -29.13 -13.57 -3.08
N SER A 210 -30.02 -12.59 -2.89
CA SER A 210 -30.34 -11.56 -3.89
C SER A 210 -30.92 -10.32 -3.23
N ALA A 211 -30.77 -9.16 -3.86
CA ALA A 211 -31.30 -7.89 -3.36
C ALA A 211 -32.09 -7.13 -4.44
N THR A 212 -33.01 -6.27 -4.00
CA THR A 212 -33.51 -5.15 -4.78
C THR A 212 -33.40 -3.87 -3.95
N ILE A 213 -33.38 -2.72 -4.62
CA ILE A 213 -33.32 -1.41 -3.97
C ILE A 213 -34.49 -0.57 -4.47
N PHE A 214 -35.06 0.22 -3.55
CA PHE A 214 -36.07 1.21 -3.89
C PHE A 214 -35.82 2.53 -3.17
N HIS A 215 -35.98 3.61 -3.94
CA HIS A 215 -36.00 4.98 -3.46
C HIS A 215 -37.47 5.38 -3.26
N LEU A 216 -37.84 5.81 -2.05
CA LEU A 216 -39.23 6.11 -1.70
C LEU A 216 -39.36 7.39 -0.85
N ILE A 217 -40.59 7.86 -0.70
CA ILE A 217 -40.97 8.98 0.17
C ILE A 217 -42.02 8.50 1.19
N LYS A 218 -41.84 8.85 2.47
CA LYS A 218 -42.74 8.45 3.58
C LYS A 218 -43.65 9.62 4.01
N SER A 219 -44.06 10.46 3.06
CA SER A 219 -44.93 11.65 3.26
C SER A 219 -45.61 12.09 1.94
N ASN A 220 -46.53 13.06 2.02
CA ASN A 220 -47.11 13.70 0.82
C ASN A 220 -46.01 14.41 0.00
N GLY A 221 -45.98 14.18 -1.31
CA GLY A 221 -44.98 14.78 -2.19
C GLY A 221 -44.75 13.98 -3.46
N THR A 222 -43.65 14.28 -4.15
CA THR A 222 -43.21 13.58 -5.36
C THR A 222 -41.73 13.26 -5.33
N LEU A 223 -41.35 12.10 -5.83
CA LEU A 223 -39.98 11.66 -6.07
C LEU A 223 -39.88 11.22 -7.54
N THR A 224 -38.85 11.66 -8.25
CA THR A 224 -38.52 11.19 -9.61
C THR A 224 -37.08 10.72 -9.60
N THR A 225 -36.82 9.56 -10.20
CA THR A 225 -35.50 8.92 -10.20
C THR A 225 -35.14 8.34 -11.55
N ASP A 226 -33.85 8.20 -11.79
CA ASP A 226 -33.22 7.92 -13.08
C ASP A 226 -31.76 7.47 -12.87
N THR A 227 -31.13 6.88 -13.90
CA THR A 227 -29.68 6.68 -14.02
C THR A 227 -29.08 5.97 -12.80
N TYR A 228 -29.46 4.71 -12.67
CA TYR A 228 -29.13 3.85 -11.54
C TYR A 228 -27.76 3.18 -11.67
N SER A 229 -27.10 2.95 -10.54
CA SER A 229 -25.99 2.01 -10.43
C SER A 229 -26.14 1.16 -9.19
N LEU A 230 -25.91 -0.15 -9.34
CA LEU A 230 -25.51 -1.01 -8.24
C LEU A 230 -24.30 -1.82 -8.70
N THR A 231 -23.14 -1.52 -8.13
CA THR A 231 -21.95 -2.35 -8.30
C THR A 231 -21.62 -3.03 -6.99
N GLU A 232 -21.11 -4.26 -7.05
CA GLU A 232 -20.31 -4.79 -5.95
C GLU A 232 -19.18 -3.81 -5.64
N VAL A 233 -18.95 -3.49 -4.36
CA VAL A 233 -17.70 -2.85 -3.96
C VAL A 233 -16.65 -3.94 -4.08
N ASN A 234 -16.09 -4.09 -5.27
CA ASN A 234 -14.96 -4.95 -5.52
C ASN A 234 -13.84 -4.55 -4.55
N SER A 235 -13.58 -5.38 -3.55
CA SER A 235 -12.59 -5.15 -2.50
C SER A 235 -11.17 -5.20 -3.09
N SER A 236 -10.72 -4.09 -3.68
CA SER A 236 -9.34 -3.88 -4.11
C SER A 236 -8.45 -3.60 -2.90
N GLY A 237 -8.40 -4.58 -2.00
CA GLY A 237 -7.94 -4.54 -0.62
C GLY A 237 -8.81 -5.50 0.19
N GLY A 238 -8.20 -6.40 0.99
CA GLY A 238 -8.97 -7.39 1.76
C GLY A 238 -9.91 -6.74 2.78
N ASP A 239 -10.86 -7.51 3.31
CA ASP A 239 -11.89 -7.03 4.24
C ASP A 239 -11.34 -6.10 5.33
N ASN A 240 -12.01 -4.97 5.58
CA ASN A 240 -11.64 -4.12 6.70
C ASN A 240 -12.03 -4.82 8.01
N TYR A 241 -11.05 -5.35 8.72
CA TYR A 241 -11.24 -6.03 10.00
C TYR A 241 -11.68 -5.09 11.14
N VAL A 242 -11.54 -3.77 10.99
CA VAL A 242 -11.95 -2.78 12.00
C VAL A 242 -13.46 -2.56 11.97
N ALA A 243 -14.18 -3.20 12.88
CA ALA A 243 -15.59 -2.95 13.11
C ALA A 243 -15.83 -1.48 13.55
N ASN A 244 -16.86 -0.83 12.98
CA ASN A 244 -17.18 0.58 13.21
C ASN A 244 -16.00 1.52 12.84
N SER A 245 -15.40 1.28 11.68
CA SER A 245 -14.25 1.96 11.09
C SER A 245 -14.36 3.49 11.00
N GLY A 246 -15.47 3.98 10.43
CA GLY A 246 -15.82 5.40 10.37
C GLY A 246 -16.65 5.88 11.57
N PHE A 247 -16.53 5.21 12.72
CA PHE A 247 -17.13 5.59 14.02
C PHE A 247 -18.66 5.89 14.04
N GLU A 248 -19.42 5.54 13.00
CA GLU A 248 -20.80 6.00 12.83
C GLU A 248 -21.78 5.51 13.92
N THR A 249 -21.52 4.35 14.53
CA THR A 249 -22.39 3.81 15.60
C THR A 249 -21.82 4.03 17.00
N GLY A 250 -22.70 4.31 17.97
CA GLY A 250 -22.34 4.54 19.37
C GLY A 250 -22.95 5.82 19.95
N SER A 251 -22.52 6.17 21.17
CA SER A 251 -23.05 7.30 21.96
C SER A 251 -21.96 8.19 22.57
N ALA A 252 -21.52 7.93 23.81
CA ALA A 252 -20.38 8.63 24.46
C ALA A 252 -19.02 7.92 24.22
N VAL A 253 -19.09 6.78 23.54
CA VAL A 253 -18.03 5.89 23.06
C VAL A 253 -18.58 5.31 21.74
N PRO A 254 -17.78 5.20 20.67
CA PRO A 254 -18.18 4.47 19.46
C PRO A 254 -18.27 2.97 19.77
N ASP A 255 -19.22 2.25 19.17
CA ASP A 255 -19.34 0.80 19.37
C ASP A 255 -18.09 0.08 18.87
N SER A 256 -17.67 -1.01 19.53
CA SER A 256 -16.40 -1.71 19.30
C SER A 256 -15.11 -0.90 19.55
N TRP A 257 -15.17 0.33 20.05
CA TRP A 257 -14.02 1.15 20.42
C TRP A 257 -13.88 1.41 21.92
N THR A 258 -12.68 1.75 22.37
CA THR A 258 -12.33 2.01 23.78
C THR A 258 -11.39 3.20 23.93
N LYS A 259 -11.42 3.86 25.11
CA LYS A 259 -10.59 5.02 25.45
C LYS A 259 -9.30 4.54 26.13
N GLY A 260 -8.17 4.57 25.43
CA GLY A 260 -6.88 4.11 25.94
C GLY A 260 -5.96 5.27 26.31
N ARG A 261 -5.36 5.24 27.51
CA ARG A 261 -4.29 6.17 27.93
C ARG A 261 -3.42 5.54 29.00
N TRP A 262 -2.20 6.06 29.17
CA TRP A 262 -1.35 5.78 30.33
C TRP A 262 -0.48 6.99 30.67
N GLY A 263 0.24 6.93 31.79
CA GLY A 263 1.06 8.04 32.29
C GLY A 263 0.22 9.18 32.89
N THR A 264 0.81 10.37 32.96
CA THR A 264 0.25 11.55 33.62
C THR A 264 -0.05 12.64 32.60
N SER A 265 -1.34 12.83 32.28
CA SER A 265 -1.84 13.96 31.47
C SER A 265 -3.33 14.23 31.72
N THR A 266 -3.81 15.43 31.35
CA THR A 266 -5.23 15.76 31.31
C THR A 266 -5.78 15.44 29.92
N THR A 267 -6.17 14.18 29.72
CA THR A 267 -6.78 13.69 28.47
C THR A 267 -8.30 13.87 28.46
N THR A 268 -8.82 14.47 27.39
CA THR A 268 -10.25 14.44 27.00
C THR A 268 -10.42 13.55 25.76
N PHE A 269 -11.49 12.75 25.74
CA PHE A 269 -11.89 11.92 24.60
C PHE A 269 -13.30 12.34 24.15
N SER A 270 -13.39 12.99 22.99
CA SER A 270 -14.63 13.54 22.44
C SER A 270 -15.15 12.63 21.33
N TYR A 271 -16.41 12.21 21.44
CA TYR A 271 -17.13 11.48 20.40
C TYR A 271 -18.64 11.69 20.59
N PRO A 272 -19.43 11.87 19.50
CA PRO A 272 -18.95 12.17 18.16
C PRO A 272 -18.38 13.59 18.07
N VAL A 273 -17.42 13.80 17.16
CA VAL A 273 -17.13 15.09 16.54
C VAL A 273 -17.40 14.99 15.04
N THR A 274 -17.37 16.09 14.30
CA THR A 274 -17.61 16.07 12.84
C THR A 274 -16.52 15.28 12.09
N GLY A 275 -16.94 14.34 11.24
CA GLY A 275 -16.07 13.51 10.40
C GLY A 275 -15.50 14.19 9.15
N SER A 276 -14.73 13.44 8.35
CA SER A 276 -14.17 13.90 7.07
C SER A 276 -15.24 14.04 5.98
N ASN A 277 -16.22 13.14 6.01
CA ASN A 277 -17.47 13.14 5.26
C ASN A 277 -18.49 14.20 5.74
N GLY A 278 -18.33 14.72 6.97
CA GLY A 278 -19.28 15.61 7.65
C GLY A 278 -20.14 14.92 8.73
N ASP A 279 -20.05 13.59 8.86
CA ASP A 279 -20.77 12.78 9.84
C ASP A 279 -19.95 12.61 11.14
N ARG A 280 -19.47 11.41 11.50
CA ARG A 280 -18.92 11.14 12.86
C ARG A 280 -17.45 10.69 12.89
N ALA A 281 -16.60 11.49 13.53
CA ALA A 281 -15.24 11.12 13.91
C ALA A 281 -15.02 11.05 15.44
N ALA A 282 -13.87 10.53 15.85
CA ALA A 282 -13.45 10.40 17.25
C ALA A 282 -12.18 11.23 17.55
N GLN A 283 -12.24 12.11 18.56
CA GLN A 283 -11.14 13.03 18.89
C GLN A 283 -10.51 12.76 20.26
N ILE A 284 -9.22 13.03 20.34
CA ILE A 284 -8.37 13.00 21.53
C ILE A 284 -7.79 14.41 21.72
N THR A 285 -7.86 14.94 22.93
CA THR A 285 -7.19 16.18 23.32
C THR A 285 -6.35 15.93 24.57
N ILE A 286 -5.04 16.19 24.49
CA ILE A 286 -4.13 16.15 25.63
C ILE A 286 -3.79 17.58 26.05
N ASN A 287 -4.03 17.88 27.31
CA ASN A 287 -3.52 19.06 28.01
C ASN A 287 -2.69 18.63 29.24
N GLY A 288 -1.82 19.51 29.75
CA GLY A 288 -1.07 19.27 30.98
C GLY A 288 -0.24 17.98 30.98
N TRP A 289 0.31 17.59 29.82
CA TRP A 289 1.09 16.37 29.67
C TRP A 289 2.41 16.40 30.46
N THR A 290 2.69 15.29 31.14
CA THR A 290 3.96 15.01 31.84
C THR A 290 4.56 13.68 31.38
N SER A 291 3.73 12.68 31.08
CA SER A 291 4.20 11.37 30.58
C SER A 291 3.07 10.56 29.91
N GLY A 292 3.45 9.58 29.10
CA GLY A 292 2.55 8.59 28.50
C GLY A 292 1.82 9.06 27.24
N ASP A 293 0.71 8.40 26.90
CA ASP A 293 -0.05 8.65 25.66
C ASP A 293 -1.57 8.65 25.86
N ALA A 294 -2.29 9.04 24.81
CA ALA A 294 -3.71 8.77 24.64
C ALA A 294 -4.06 8.36 23.20
N LYS A 295 -5.06 7.48 23.09
CA LYS A 295 -5.49 6.80 21.86
C LYS A 295 -6.95 6.34 21.95
N TRP A 296 -7.67 6.40 20.83
CA TRP A 296 -8.85 5.55 20.64
C TRP A 296 -8.37 4.17 20.18
N ALA A 297 -8.89 3.11 20.77
CA ALA A 297 -8.45 1.73 20.50
C ALA A 297 -9.63 0.84 20.15
N PHE A 298 -9.65 0.31 18.92
CA PHE A 298 -10.64 -0.66 18.48
C PHE A 298 -10.49 -1.99 19.23
N THR A 299 -11.51 -2.85 19.10
CA THR A 299 -11.53 -4.20 19.68
C THR A 299 -10.42 -5.06 19.08
N PRO A 300 -9.62 -5.80 19.88
CA PRO A 300 -8.49 -6.58 19.36
C PRO A 300 -8.88 -7.56 18.25
N LEU A 301 -8.15 -7.51 17.14
CA LEU A 301 -8.43 -8.29 15.94
C LEU A 301 -7.75 -9.65 16.01
N SER A 302 -8.49 -10.73 15.74
CA SER A 302 -7.96 -12.09 15.63
C SER A 302 -7.59 -12.37 14.17
N LEU A 303 -6.43 -11.89 13.72
CA LEU A 303 -5.97 -12.01 12.33
C LEU A 303 -5.15 -13.29 12.10
N PRO A 304 -5.25 -13.93 10.92
CA PRO A 304 -4.29 -14.93 10.46
C PRO A 304 -2.85 -14.39 10.44
N SER A 305 -1.87 -15.30 10.47
CA SER A 305 -0.46 -14.92 10.21
C SER A 305 -0.28 -14.50 8.75
N GLY A 306 0.09 -13.25 8.52
CA GLY A 306 0.06 -12.61 7.20
C GLY A 306 0.62 -11.20 7.22
N ASN A 307 0.43 -10.47 6.12
CA ASN A 307 0.83 -9.07 5.99
C ASN A 307 -0.44 -8.23 5.80
N TYR A 308 -0.51 -7.07 6.44
CA TYR A 308 -1.70 -6.23 6.49
C TYR A 308 -1.32 -4.76 6.28
N THR A 309 -2.26 -3.97 5.77
CA THR A 309 -2.14 -2.51 5.69
C THR A 309 -3.16 -1.88 6.63
N TYR A 310 -2.65 -1.04 7.53
CA TYR A 310 -3.46 -0.09 8.30
C TYR A 310 -3.59 1.22 7.53
N THR A 311 -4.78 1.83 7.55
CA THR A 311 -4.98 3.23 7.13
C THR A 311 -5.91 3.95 8.09
N ASP A 312 -5.84 5.27 8.16
CA ASP A 312 -6.94 6.11 8.65
C ASP A 312 -6.92 7.49 7.99
N GLU A 313 -8.00 8.23 8.18
CA GLU A 313 -8.03 9.67 7.92
C GLU A 313 -7.91 10.42 9.25
N TYR A 314 -7.11 11.49 9.28
CA TYR A 314 -6.85 12.22 10.52
C TYR A 314 -6.67 13.73 10.36
N THR A 315 -6.84 14.44 11.46
CA THR A 315 -6.36 15.82 11.68
C THR A 315 -5.58 15.89 12.98
N ALA A 316 -4.46 16.62 13.03
CA ALA A 316 -3.62 16.70 14.22
C ALA A 316 -2.82 18.01 14.32
N THR A 317 -2.76 18.59 15.53
CA THR A 317 -1.99 19.82 15.81
C THR A 317 -0.51 19.57 16.11
N ILE A 318 -0.09 18.30 16.16
CA ILE A 318 1.27 17.83 16.46
C ILE A 318 1.56 16.57 15.63
N PRO A 319 2.84 16.20 15.39
CA PRO A 319 3.15 14.91 14.82
C PRO A 319 2.70 13.78 15.74
N THR A 320 2.15 12.73 15.16
CA THR A 320 1.45 11.61 15.80
C THR A 320 2.15 10.29 15.47
N TYR A 321 1.71 9.19 16.10
CA TYR A 321 2.39 7.90 16.00
C TYR A 321 1.38 6.81 15.65
N LEU A 322 1.75 5.92 14.72
CA LEU A 322 1.07 4.65 14.48
C LEU A 322 1.85 3.55 15.19
N THR A 323 1.28 2.98 16.26
CA THR A 323 1.92 1.93 17.07
C THR A 323 1.12 0.63 16.98
N LEU A 324 1.75 -0.44 16.52
CA LEU A 324 1.24 -1.81 16.54
C LEU A 324 1.33 -2.39 17.96
N GLU A 325 0.29 -3.11 18.37
CA GLU A 325 0.23 -3.99 19.54
C GLU A 325 0.02 -5.44 19.05
N LEU A 326 0.92 -6.34 19.45
CA LEU A 326 0.82 -7.78 19.20
C LEU A 326 0.68 -8.53 20.53
N LYS A 327 -0.39 -9.30 20.72
CA LYS A 327 -0.52 -10.23 21.85
C LYS A 327 -0.02 -11.61 21.46
N ARG A 328 1.05 -12.09 22.08
CA ARG A 328 1.70 -13.39 21.79
C ARG A 328 0.96 -14.58 22.39
N ALA A 329 1.30 -15.79 21.94
CA ALA A 329 0.76 -17.06 22.43
C ALA A 329 0.89 -17.25 23.96
N ASP A 330 1.96 -16.73 24.56
CA ASP A 330 2.22 -16.76 26.02
C ASP A 330 1.40 -15.72 26.82
N GLY A 331 0.61 -14.90 26.14
CA GLY A 331 -0.18 -13.81 26.73
C GLY A 331 0.58 -12.51 26.94
N THR A 332 1.87 -12.44 26.61
CA THR A 332 2.65 -11.19 26.65
C THR A 332 2.28 -10.26 25.49
N PHE A 333 2.48 -8.95 25.69
CA PHE A 333 2.30 -7.94 24.65
C PHE A 333 3.66 -7.48 24.13
N ALA A 334 3.76 -7.32 22.82
CA ALA A 334 4.84 -6.60 22.14
C ALA A 334 4.26 -5.36 21.45
N TYR A 335 5.06 -4.30 21.36
CA TYR A 335 4.70 -3.05 20.71
C TYR A 335 5.76 -2.66 19.69
N GLN A 336 5.35 -2.08 18.57
CA GLN A 336 6.23 -1.62 17.49
C GLN A 336 5.66 -0.33 16.90
N ASP A 337 6.44 0.74 16.89
CA ASP A 337 6.09 1.94 16.13
C ASP A 337 6.28 1.66 14.63
N LEU A 338 5.24 1.91 13.84
CA LEU A 338 5.19 1.67 12.40
C LEU A 338 5.50 2.94 11.60
N LEU A 339 5.00 4.09 12.05
CA LEU A 339 5.10 5.38 11.36
C LEU A 339 4.96 6.54 12.36
N VAL A 340 5.66 7.64 12.09
CA VAL A 340 5.38 8.95 12.69
C VAL A 340 4.69 9.81 11.64
N ALA A 341 3.41 10.10 11.82
CA ALA A 341 2.63 10.90 10.87
C ALA A 341 2.75 12.41 11.19
N PRO A 342 2.79 13.29 10.17
CA PRO A 342 2.97 14.72 10.36
C PRO A 342 1.73 15.39 10.97
N ALA A 343 1.91 16.57 11.58
CA ALA A 343 0.81 17.44 11.95
C ALA A 343 0.07 17.94 10.68
N THR A 344 -1.26 17.94 10.69
CA THR A 344 -2.08 18.47 9.61
C THR A 344 -3.36 19.14 10.12
N ALA A 345 -3.67 20.33 9.59
CA ALA A 345 -4.88 21.09 9.90
C ALA A 345 -6.06 20.76 8.96
N SER A 346 -5.81 20.03 7.87
CA SER A 346 -6.82 19.48 6.96
C SER A 346 -6.82 17.96 7.07
N TRP A 347 -7.96 17.32 6.76
CA TRP A 347 -8.02 15.87 6.71
C TRP A 347 -6.97 15.32 5.73
N ALA A 348 -6.17 14.37 6.19
CA ALA A 348 -5.20 13.65 5.38
C ALA A 348 -5.27 12.15 5.70
N THR A 349 -4.97 11.30 4.74
CA THR A 349 -4.85 9.86 4.94
C THR A 349 -3.45 9.52 5.45
N THR A 350 -3.32 8.61 6.40
CA THR A 350 -2.06 7.94 6.75
C THR A 350 -2.16 6.44 6.53
N SER A 351 -1.03 5.76 6.32
CA SER A 351 -0.96 4.35 5.97
C SER A 351 0.31 3.70 6.52
N ALA A 352 0.19 2.48 7.04
CA ALA A 352 1.34 1.69 7.48
C ALA A 352 1.13 0.19 7.24
N ASN A 353 2.16 -0.47 6.71
CA ASN A 353 2.19 -1.93 6.57
C ASN A 353 2.69 -2.59 7.85
N PHE A 354 2.12 -3.74 8.21
CA PHE A 354 2.62 -4.56 9.31
C PHE A 354 2.44 -6.05 9.04
N SER A 355 3.19 -6.87 9.78
CA SER A 355 3.14 -8.34 9.69
C SER A 355 2.60 -8.93 11.00
N VAL A 356 1.83 -10.02 10.89
CA VAL A 356 1.29 -10.77 12.03
C VAL A 356 2.04 -12.10 12.13
N PRO A 357 2.92 -12.30 13.14
CA PRO A 357 3.63 -13.55 13.33
C PRO A 357 2.69 -14.73 13.64
N ALA A 358 3.09 -15.94 13.25
CA ALA A 358 2.40 -17.17 13.63
C ALA A 358 2.30 -17.31 15.17
N GLY A 359 1.12 -17.71 15.67
CA GLY A 359 0.86 -17.81 17.11
C GLY A 359 0.51 -16.48 17.80
N THR A 360 0.34 -15.39 17.06
CA THR A 360 -0.29 -14.16 17.58
C THR A 360 -1.75 -14.44 17.95
N GLN A 361 -2.16 -14.08 19.17
CA GLN A 361 -3.54 -14.25 19.65
C GLN A 361 -4.47 -13.12 19.16
N SER A 362 -3.97 -11.89 19.14
CA SER A 362 -4.72 -10.70 18.71
C SER A 362 -3.81 -9.53 18.40
N VAL A 363 -4.24 -8.62 17.54
CA VAL A 363 -3.51 -7.40 17.18
C VAL A 363 -4.37 -6.14 17.26
N ARG A 364 -3.72 -4.99 17.46
CA ARG A 364 -4.30 -3.65 17.25
C ARG A 364 -3.25 -2.72 16.67
N VAL A 365 -3.68 -1.69 15.97
CA VAL A 365 -2.85 -0.53 15.61
C VAL A 365 -3.48 0.69 16.27
N PHE A 366 -2.65 1.56 16.82
CA PHE A 366 -3.08 2.77 17.50
C PHE A 366 -2.52 3.99 16.79
N HIS A 367 -3.39 4.85 16.27
CA HIS A 367 -3.03 6.23 15.99
C HIS A 367 -3.13 7.02 17.31
N LEU A 368 -1.99 7.51 17.81
CA LEU A 368 -1.86 8.08 19.15
C LEU A 368 -1.11 9.41 19.20
N ILE A 369 -1.32 10.14 20.30
CA ILE A 369 -0.55 11.33 20.68
C ILE A 369 0.06 11.17 22.08
N ASN A 370 1.27 11.69 22.25
CA ASN A 370 2.13 11.50 23.43
C ASN A 370 2.67 12.84 23.99
N ARG A 371 1.96 13.94 23.78
CA ARG A 371 2.25 15.31 24.26
C ARG A 371 1.02 16.20 24.10
N ASN A 372 1.07 17.43 24.62
CA ASN A 372 -0.02 18.40 24.48
C ASN A 372 -0.38 18.63 23.00
N GLY A 373 -1.68 18.54 22.68
CA GLY A 373 -2.18 18.66 21.31
C GLY A 373 -3.51 17.92 21.12
N THR A 374 -3.93 17.83 19.87
CA THR A 374 -5.16 17.17 19.42
C THR A 374 -4.88 16.18 18.29
N LEU A 375 -5.68 15.12 18.24
CA LEU A 375 -5.76 14.15 17.15
C LEU A 375 -7.24 13.77 16.96
N THR A 376 -7.76 13.93 15.75
CA THR A 376 -9.08 13.44 15.33
C THR A 376 -8.88 12.31 14.33
N LEU A 377 -9.64 11.23 14.45
CA LEU A 377 -9.57 10.03 13.62
C LEU A 377 -10.91 9.74 12.95
N ASP A 378 -10.85 9.27 11.71
CA ASP A 378 -11.98 8.82 10.90
C ASP A 378 -11.54 7.68 9.95
N ASN A 379 -12.52 6.95 9.37
CA ASN A 379 -12.35 5.94 8.32
C ASN A 379 -11.18 4.95 8.54
N VAL A 380 -11.05 4.43 9.76
CA VAL A 380 -9.92 3.56 10.15
C VAL A 380 -10.05 2.17 9.52
N SER A 381 -8.97 1.67 8.92
CA SER A 381 -8.93 0.40 8.21
C SER A 381 -7.77 -0.49 8.64
N VAL A 382 -8.02 -1.79 8.69
CA VAL A 382 -6.98 -2.85 8.65
C VAL A 382 -7.42 -3.83 7.58
N THR A 383 -6.61 -4.00 6.54
CA THR A 383 -6.92 -4.86 5.38
C THR A 383 -5.82 -5.89 5.14
N ASP A 384 -6.16 -7.06 4.60
CA ASP A 384 -5.18 -8.09 4.23
C ASP A 384 -4.47 -7.75 2.90
N ARG A 385 -3.12 -7.78 2.89
CA ARG A 385 -2.29 -7.55 1.69
C ARG A 385 -2.18 -8.77 0.76
N THR A 386 -2.89 -9.86 1.04
CA THR A 386 -3.03 -11.01 0.14
C THR A 386 -4.14 -10.83 -0.93
N GLY A 387 -4.71 -9.62 -1.08
CA GLY A 387 -5.91 -9.37 -1.90
C GLY A 387 -5.77 -8.41 -3.11
N GLY A 388 -5.58 -7.12 -2.86
CA GLY A 388 -6.02 -6.06 -3.78
C GLY A 388 -5.30 -5.95 -5.14
N GLY A 389 -6.08 -6.00 -6.22
CA GLY A 389 -5.64 -5.65 -7.58
C GLY A 389 -6.16 -6.61 -8.65
N THR A 390 -7.26 -6.27 -9.33
CA THR A 390 -7.81 -7.02 -10.49
C THR A 390 -7.02 -6.81 -11.78
N SER A 391 -5.92 -6.06 -11.72
CA SER A 391 -4.91 -5.97 -12.77
C SER A 391 -3.77 -6.94 -12.38
N VAL A 392 -3.96 -8.21 -12.76
CA VAL A 392 -3.04 -9.33 -12.50
C VAL A 392 -2.35 -9.74 -13.79
N PHE A 393 -1.16 -10.33 -13.70
CA PHE A 393 -0.42 -10.84 -14.85
C PHE A 393 -1.19 -11.99 -15.53
N ASP A 394 -0.88 -12.32 -16.79
CA ASP A 394 -1.50 -13.48 -17.46
C ASP A 394 -1.22 -14.81 -16.74
N THR A 395 -0.06 -14.91 -16.08
CA THR A 395 0.39 -16.03 -15.25
C THR A 395 1.13 -15.49 -14.03
N GLY A 396 0.93 -16.09 -12.85
CA GLY A 396 1.70 -15.73 -11.66
C GLY A 396 3.18 -16.03 -11.83
N ALA A 397 4.02 -15.20 -11.22
CA ALA A 397 5.47 -15.20 -11.41
C ALA A 397 6.24 -15.12 -10.08
N VAL A 398 7.49 -15.56 -10.07
CA VAL A 398 8.37 -15.48 -8.90
C VAL A 398 9.73 -14.88 -9.29
N THR A 399 10.25 -13.96 -8.47
CA THR A 399 11.65 -13.53 -8.57
C THR A 399 12.43 -14.04 -7.37
N LEU A 400 13.60 -14.61 -7.66
CA LEU A 400 14.61 -14.99 -6.68
C LEU A 400 15.62 -13.83 -6.58
N ARG A 401 15.44 -13.00 -5.56
CA ARG A 401 16.22 -11.79 -5.31
C ARG A 401 17.24 -12.01 -4.21
N PHE A 402 18.39 -11.34 -4.33
CA PHE A 402 19.44 -11.33 -3.34
C PHE A 402 19.94 -9.91 -3.09
N ASP A 403 20.13 -9.54 -1.82
CA ASP A 403 20.65 -8.23 -1.42
C ASP A 403 22.12 -8.34 -0.96
N ASP A 404 22.81 -7.21 -0.86
CA ASP A 404 24.22 -7.00 -0.46
C ASP A 404 25.33 -7.68 -1.28
N ALA A 405 25.00 -8.67 -2.12
CA ALA A 405 25.95 -9.54 -2.84
C ALA A 405 26.94 -10.31 -1.92
N TRP A 406 26.42 -11.02 -0.92
CA TRP A 406 27.21 -11.94 -0.08
C TRP A 406 27.80 -13.10 -0.90
N ASP A 407 29.06 -13.47 -0.66
CA ASP A 407 29.75 -14.59 -1.32
C ASP A 407 29.03 -15.93 -1.11
N SER A 408 28.30 -16.08 0.01
CA SER A 408 27.45 -17.25 0.27
C SER A 408 26.39 -17.49 -0.82
N GLN A 409 25.91 -16.43 -1.48
CA GLN A 409 24.99 -16.51 -2.61
C GLN A 409 25.71 -17.07 -3.85
N TYR A 410 26.95 -16.63 -4.11
CA TYR A 410 27.77 -17.14 -5.20
C TYR A 410 28.14 -18.61 -5.00
N GLN A 411 28.50 -19.00 -3.78
CA GLN A 411 28.85 -20.38 -3.46
C GLN A 411 27.65 -21.34 -3.52
N ASN A 412 26.45 -20.92 -3.08
CA ASN A 412 25.32 -21.84 -2.86
C ASN A 412 24.09 -21.58 -3.72
N ALA A 413 23.75 -20.33 -4.02
CA ALA A 413 22.54 -20.00 -4.78
C ALA A 413 22.79 -20.02 -6.31
N VAL A 414 23.86 -19.37 -6.77
CA VAL A 414 24.19 -19.25 -8.21
C VAL A 414 24.34 -20.63 -8.90
N PRO A 415 25.05 -21.63 -8.36
CA PRO A 415 25.15 -22.95 -9.00
C PRO A 415 23.82 -23.70 -9.03
N LYS A 416 22.94 -23.46 -8.03
CA LYS A 416 21.59 -24.04 -8.00
C LYS A 416 20.68 -23.39 -9.03
N LEU A 417 20.72 -22.08 -9.19
CA LEU A 417 20.01 -21.35 -10.26
C LEU A 417 20.47 -21.84 -11.65
N LYS A 418 21.78 -21.89 -11.88
CA LYS A 418 22.42 -22.35 -13.12
C LYS A 418 22.04 -23.79 -13.49
N SER A 419 22.05 -24.72 -12.52
CA SER A 419 21.62 -26.12 -12.73
C SER A 419 20.09 -26.28 -12.84
N ALA A 420 19.31 -25.35 -12.27
CA ALA A 420 17.87 -25.29 -12.50
C ALA A 420 17.51 -24.74 -13.88
N GLY A 421 18.36 -23.89 -14.48
CA GLY A 421 18.03 -23.12 -15.69
C GLY A 421 17.19 -21.88 -15.36
N LEU A 422 17.35 -21.34 -14.15
CA LEU A 422 16.62 -20.18 -13.63
C LEU A 422 17.59 -19.01 -13.41
N LYS A 423 17.04 -17.80 -13.38
CA LYS A 423 17.76 -16.55 -13.08
C LYS A 423 17.39 -16.01 -11.69
N GLY A 424 18.21 -15.10 -11.17
CA GLY A 424 17.87 -14.21 -10.07
C GLY A 424 18.23 -12.75 -10.35
N THR A 425 17.95 -11.88 -9.39
CA THR A 425 18.38 -10.47 -9.37
C THR A 425 19.24 -10.21 -8.14
N PHE A 426 20.43 -9.65 -8.30
CA PHE A 426 21.42 -9.45 -7.25
C PHE A 426 21.70 -7.95 -7.05
N TYR A 427 21.38 -7.42 -5.87
CA TYR A 427 21.54 -6.01 -5.52
C TYR A 427 22.90 -5.76 -4.85
N VAL A 428 23.74 -4.94 -5.49
CA VAL A 428 25.13 -4.75 -5.09
C VAL A 428 25.35 -3.40 -4.41
N VAL A 429 26.06 -3.42 -3.27
CA VAL A 429 26.58 -2.23 -2.58
C VAL A 429 27.94 -1.87 -3.21
N SER A 430 27.97 -0.94 -4.16
CA SER A 430 29.09 -0.84 -5.11
C SER A 430 30.47 -0.58 -4.48
N ARG A 431 30.57 0.35 -3.53
CA ARG A 431 31.84 0.72 -2.87
C ARG A 431 32.27 -0.30 -1.83
N GLN A 432 31.32 -0.99 -1.18
CA GLN A 432 31.64 -2.11 -0.29
C GLN A 432 32.43 -3.20 -1.02
N ILE A 433 32.12 -3.47 -2.30
CA ILE A 433 32.90 -4.38 -3.14
C ILE A 433 34.19 -3.74 -3.65
N GLU A 434 34.13 -2.53 -4.23
CA GLU A 434 35.26 -1.90 -4.92
C GLU A 434 36.41 -1.48 -3.99
N ASP A 435 36.10 -0.92 -2.81
CA ASP A 435 37.11 -0.32 -1.94
C ASP A 435 37.84 -1.37 -1.07
N THR A 436 37.38 -2.63 -1.03
CA THR A 436 37.74 -3.57 0.05
C THR A 436 38.03 -5.02 -0.35
N GLY A 437 37.24 -5.60 -1.26
CA GLY A 437 37.21 -7.07 -1.43
C GLY A 437 36.94 -7.84 -0.12
N TYR A 438 36.16 -7.29 0.82
CA TYR A 438 36.00 -7.80 2.18
C TYR A 438 35.58 -9.29 2.22
N PRO A 439 36.23 -10.13 3.05
CA PRO A 439 35.83 -11.52 3.23
C PRO A 439 34.36 -11.64 3.66
N GLY A 440 33.56 -12.31 2.83
CA GLY A 440 32.12 -12.49 3.02
C GLY A 440 31.26 -11.95 1.87
N TYR A 441 31.79 -11.04 1.04
CA TYR A 441 31.10 -10.49 -0.14
C TYR A 441 31.68 -11.04 -1.45
N MET A 442 30.88 -11.05 -2.52
CA MET A 442 31.35 -11.41 -3.86
C MET A 442 32.43 -10.43 -4.34
N THR A 443 33.47 -10.93 -4.99
CA THR A 443 34.37 -10.08 -5.77
C THR A 443 33.69 -9.54 -7.03
N LYS A 444 34.17 -8.40 -7.55
CA LYS A 444 33.74 -7.84 -8.85
C LYS A 444 33.78 -8.86 -10.00
N ALA A 445 34.75 -9.78 -10.00
CA ALA A 445 34.84 -10.85 -11.00
C ALA A 445 33.70 -11.88 -10.88
N GLN A 446 33.32 -12.26 -9.65
CA GLN A 446 32.17 -13.14 -9.41
C GLN A 446 30.85 -12.47 -9.82
N ILE A 447 30.69 -11.17 -9.58
CA ILE A 447 29.51 -10.40 -10.01
C ILE A 447 29.44 -10.33 -11.56
N GLN A 448 30.59 -10.19 -12.23
CA GLN A 448 30.68 -10.28 -13.69
C GLN A 448 30.34 -11.69 -14.22
N GLU A 449 30.72 -12.77 -13.54
CA GLU A 449 30.29 -14.13 -13.89
C GLU A 449 28.78 -14.33 -13.70
N VAL A 450 28.21 -13.85 -12.58
CA VAL A 450 26.76 -13.88 -12.31
C VAL A 450 25.95 -13.16 -13.38
N ALA A 451 26.41 -11.98 -13.81
CA ALA A 451 25.81 -11.24 -14.93
C ALA A 451 25.96 -11.98 -16.27
N THR A 452 27.12 -12.62 -16.52
CA THR A 452 27.38 -13.40 -17.75
C THR A 452 26.51 -14.65 -17.84
N ASP A 453 26.14 -15.25 -16.71
CA ASP A 453 25.14 -16.32 -16.60
C ASP A 453 23.69 -15.84 -16.86
N GLY A 454 23.47 -14.55 -17.13
CA GLY A 454 22.18 -13.98 -17.49
C GLY A 454 21.29 -13.60 -16.31
N ASN A 455 21.86 -13.48 -15.11
CA ASN A 455 21.19 -12.89 -13.95
C ASN A 455 21.22 -11.36 -14.03
N GLU A 456 20.24 -10.68 -13.41
CA GLU A 456 20.20 -9.22 -13.34
C GLU A 456 21.06 -8.70 -12.19
N ILE A 457 21.79 -7.61 -12.42
CA ILE A 457 22.50 -6.87 -11.37
C ILE A 457 21.77 -5.54 -11.11
N GLY A 458 21.30 -5.36 -9.89
CA GLY A 458 20.69 -4.11 -9.40
C GLY A 458 21.60 -3.37 -8.42
N ALA A 459 21.25 -2.14 -8.06
CA ALA A 459 22.06 -1.29 -7.18
C ALA A 459 21.48 -1.15 -5.75
N HIS A 460 22.35 -1.08 -4.74
CA HIS A 460 21.96 -1.03 -3.32
C HIS A 460 22.62 0.12 -2.54
N THR A 461 22.69 1.31 -3.15
CA THR A 461 23.56 2.44 -2.76
C THR A 461 25.05 2.13 -2.85
N GLN A 462 25.89 3.15 -2.67
CA GLN A 462 27.35 2.98 -2.72
C GLN A 462 27.86 2.29 -1.44
N THR A 463 27.41 2.73 -0.27
CA THR A 463 27.97 2.30 1.03
C THR A 463 26.89 1.84 2.04
N HIS A 464 25.76 1.30 1.56
CA HIS A 464 24.66 0.73 2.36
C HIS A 464 24.18 1.65 3.51
N VAL A 465 23.83 2.90 3.16
CA VAL A 465 23.38 3.92 4.12
C VAL A 465 21.86 3.95 4.25
N ASP A 466 21.36 4.29 5.44
CA ASP A 466 19.94 4.59 5.64
C ASP A 466 19.60 5.93 4.98
N LEU A 467 19.07 5.85 3.76
CA LEU A 467 18.76 6.99 2.90
C LEU A 467 17.82 7.99 3.57
N ALA A 468 16.84 7.52 4.37
CA ALA A 468 15.84 8.38 4.98
C ALA A 468 16.42 9.35 6.02
N THR A 469 17.64 9.09 6.52
CA THR A 469 18.38 9.96 7.46
C THR A 469 19.16 11.09 6.78
N LEU A 470 19.29 11.07 5.45
CA LEU A 470 20.15 11.97 4.69
C LEU A 470 19.33 13.00 3.89
N PRO A 471 19.87 14.21 3.63
CA PRO A 471 19.24 15.16 2.71
C PRO A 471 19.28 14.65 1.26
N TYR A 472 18.28 15.01 0.45
CA TYR A 472 18.16 14.66 -0.99
C TYR A 472 19.48 14.57 -1.76
N SER A 473 20.35 15.58 -1.67
CA SER A 473 21.60 15.61 -2.44
C SER A 473 22.61 14.51 -2.08
N GLN A 474 22.60 14.04 -0.83
CA GLN A 474 23.43 12.92 -0.38
C GLN A 474 22.77 11.58 -0.71
N GLN A 475 21.43 11.50 -0.63
CA GLN A 475 20.69 10.34 -1.11
C GLN A 475 20.92 10.12 -2.61
N TYR A 476 20.74 11.15 -3.43
CA TYR A 476 20.96 11.11 -4.87
C TYR A 476 22.41 10.72 -5.21
N ALA A 477 23.41 11.24 -4.50
CA ALA A 477 24.81 10.83 -4.70
C ALA A 477 25.01 9.32 -4.45
N GLN A 478 24.46 8.79 -3.35
CA GLN A 478 24.53 7.37 -3.00
C GLN A 478 23.77 6.47 -4.00
N ILE A 479 22.61 6.92 -4.47
CA ILE A 479 21.76 6.20 -5.43
C ILE A 479 22.41 6.22 -6.82
N LYS A 480 22.64 7.41 -7.39
CA LYS A 480 23.21 7.58 -8.74
C LYS A 480 24.65 7.08 -8.84
N GLY A 481 25.47 7.34 -7.82
CA GLY A 481 26.85 6.85 -7.77
C GLY A 481 26.92 5.32 -7.81
N SER A 482 26.01 4.61 -7.14
CA SER A 482 25.99 3.14 -7.20
C SER A 482 25.60 2.60 -8.57
N ARG A 483 24.76 3.33 -9.31
CA ARG A 483 24.44 3.01 -10.70
C ARG A 483 25.65 3.19 -11.61
N ASP A 484 26.36 4.30 -11.45
CA ASP A 484 27.52 4.65 -12.28
C ASP A 484 28.72 3.73 -12.03
N ASP A 485 28.97 3.39 -10.75
CA ASP A 485 29.98 2.41 -10.35
C ASP A 485 29.74 1.05 -11.05
N LEU A 486 28.51 0.52 -11.00
CA LEU A 486 28.16 -0.77 -11.59
C LEU A 486 28.18 -0.75 -13.13
N GLN A 487 27.81 0.36 -13.76
CA GLN A 487 27.94 0.52 -15.22
C GLN A 487 29.40 0.41 -15.68
N LEU A 488 30.35 0.94 -14.90
CA LEU A 488 31.80 0.78 -15.17
C LEU A 488 32.32 -0.65 -15.00
N TRP A 489 31.49 -1.59 -14.53
CA TRP A 489 31.86 -3.01 -14.38
C TRP A 489 31.39 -3.87 -15.55
N ASN A 490 30.64 -3.32 -16.52
CA ASN A 490 30.11 -4.03 -17.69
C ASN A 490 29.27 -5.27 -17.30
N VAL A 491 28.36 -5.11 -16.34
CA VAL A 491 27.47 -6.17 -15.83
C VAL A 491 26.04 -6.10 -16.37
N GLY A 492 25.84 -5.37 -17.47
CA GLY A 492 24.53 -5.14 -18.10
C GLY A 492 23.88 -3.81 -17.72
N PRO A 493 22.62 -3.57 -18.15
CA PRO A 493 21.83 -2.41 -17.73
C PRO A 493 21.55 -2.45 -16.22
N ILE A 494 21.67 -1.31 -15.56
CA ILE A 494 21.36 -1.15 -14.13
C ILE A 494 20.04 -0.39 -14.03
N ASN A 495 18.93 -1.13 -13.99
CA ASN A 495 17.58 -0.58 -14.12
C ASN A 495 16.75 -0.64 -12.82
N SER A 496 17.06 -1.58 -11.93
CA SER A 496 16.36 -1.74 -10.64
C SER A 496 17.23 -1.39 -9.43
N PHE A 497 16.59 -0.91 -8.36
CA PHE A 497 17.22 -0.45 -7.12
C PHE A 497 16.65 -1.15 -5.87
N SER A 498 17.46 -1.22 -4.80
CA SER A 498 17.02 -1.67 -3.48
C SER A 498 17.32 -0.63 -2.42
N TYR A 499 16.32 -0.25 -1.62
CA TYR A 499 16.50 0.64 -0.47
C TYR A 499 17.18 -0.09 0.70
N PRO A 500 18.37 0.34 1.18
CA PRO A 500 19.02 -0.25 2.36
C PRO A 500 18.09 -0.27 3.57
N PHE A 501 18.09 -1.40 4.30
CA PHE A 501 17.16 -1.67 5.41
C PHE A 501 15.65 -1.63 5.03
N GLY A 502 15.33 -1.42 3.75
CA GLY A 502 14.00 -1.05 3.28
C GLY A 502 13.56 0.39 3.64
N SER A 503 14.48 1.23 4.13
CA SER A 503 14.20 2.60 4.59
C SER A 503 14.24 3.61 3.44
N TYR A 504 13.19 4.43 3.32
CA TYR A 504 13.05 5.45 2.28
C TYR A 504 12.09 6.56 2.70
N ASN A 505 12.21 7.73 2.06
CA ASN A 505 11.28 8.86 2.19
C ASN A 505 10.97 9.46 0.80
N ALA A 506 10.25 10.59 0.76
CA ALA A 506 9.88 11.24 -0.51
C ALA A 506 11.11 11.67 -1.34
N ASP A 507 12.16 12.18 -0.70
CA ASP A 507 13.44 12.50 -1.34
C ASP A 507 14.09 11.24 -1.94
N SER A 508 13.99 10.08 -1.27
CA SER A 508 14.52 8.80 -1.77
C SER A 508 13.79 8.34 -3.03
N LEU A 509 12.46 8.43 -3.04
CA LEU A 509 11.61 8.05 -4.18
C LEU A 509 11.94 8.92 -5.40
N GLN A 510 12.11 10.22 -5.17
CA GLN A 510 12.47 11.18 -6.22
C GLN A 510 13.91 10.97 -6.73
N ALA A 511 14.87 10.76 -5.82
CA ALA A 511 16.28 10.54 -6.17
C ALA A 511 16.51 9.25 -6.99
N VAL A 512 15.72 8.19 -6.77
CA VAL A 512 15.72 6.98 -7.61
C VAL A 512 15.24 7.29 -9.04
N LYS A 513 14.14 8.05 -9.17
CA LYS A 513 13.58 8.48 -10.47
C LYS A 513 14.58 9.35 -11.23
N ASP A 514 15.15 10.36 -10.57
CA ASP A 514 16.12 11.28 -11.18
C ASP A 514 17.46 10.60 -11.53
N ALA A 515 17.82 9.51 -10.86
CA ALA A 515 19.00 8.71 -11.19
C ALA A 515 18.81 7.81 -12.43
N GLY A 516 17.57 7.72 -12.95
CA GLY A 516 17.22 6.94 -14.13
C GLY A 516 17.07 5.44 -13.85
N PHE A 517 16.61 5.07 -12.66
CA PHE A 517 16.09 3.71 -12.41
C PHE A 517 14.62 3.61 -12.85
N GLU A 518 14.23 2.41 -13.27
CA GLU A 518 12.86 2.06 -13.67
C GLU A 518 12.06 1.49 -12.49
N SER A 519 12.75 1.02 -11.44
CA SER A 519 12.12 0.47 -10.23
C SER A 519 12.97 0.62 -8.96
N ALA A 520 12.28 0.53 -7.82
CA ALA A 520 12.89 0.31 -6.52
C ALA A 520 11.98 -0.51 -5.59
N ALA A 521 12.57 -1.15 -4.59
CA ALA A 521 11.88 -2.06 -3.68
C ALA A 521 12.31 -1.86 -2.23
N SER A 522 11.35 -1.67 -1.33
CA SER A 522 11.55 -1.49 0.12
C SER A 522 11.50 -2.85 0.86
N SER A 523 11.33 -2.88 2.19
CA SER A 523 11.08 -4.10 2.97
C SER A 523 9.59 -4.46 3.10
N ASN A 524 8.69 -3.73 2.41
CA ASN A 524 7.24 -3.98 2.42
C ASN A 524 6.90 -5.39 1.90
N GLY A 525 6.38 -6.26 2.76
CA GLY A 525 5.99 -7.62 2.38
C GLY A 525 4.68 -7.70 1.59
N GLY A 526 4.62 -8.60 0.60
CA GLY A 526 3.37 -8.98 -0.08
C GLY A 526 3.61 -9.54 -1.48
N TYR A 527 2.78 -9.11 -2.44
CA TYR A 527 2.86 -9.47 -3.86
C TYR A 527 2.78 -8.20 -4.70
N VAL A 528 3.49 -8.18 -5.82
CA VAL A 528 3.39 -7.15 -6.85
C VAL A 528 2.19 -7.45 -7.77
N THR A 529 1.50 -6.41 -8.21
CA THR A 529 0.41 -6.43 -9.20
C THR A 529 0.68 -5.39 -10.29
N LEU A 530 -0.11 -5.36 -11.36
CA LEU A 530 -0.06 -4.29 -12.38
C LEU A 530 -0.54 -2.92 -11.83
N ALA A 531 -0.90 -2.85 -10.54
CA ALA A 531 -1.26 -1.61 -9.82
C ALA A 531 -0.24 -1.23 -8.73
N SER A 532 0.84 -2.00 -8.53
CA SER A 532 1.93 -1.63 -7.62
C SER A 532 2.76 -0.48 -8.21
N ASP A 533 3.21 0.45 -7.38
CA ASP A 533 4.19 1.47 -7.80
C ASP A 533 5.55 0.79 -8.08
N PRO A 534 6.11 0.87 -9.31
CA PRO A 534 7.42 0.29 -9.62
C PRO A 534 8.55 0.81 -8.73
N TYR A 535 8.38 1.97 -8.10
CA TYR A 535 9.37 2.56 -7.19
C TYR A 535 9.18 2.14 -5.73
N GLN A 536 8.19 1.30 -5.42
CA GLN A 536 7.90 0.79 -4.09
C GLN A 536 7.55 -0.72 -4.11
N LEU A 537 8.14 -1.48 -5.04
CA LEU A 537 7.83 -2.91 -5.25
C LEU A 537 7.95 -3.72 -3.96
N GLU A 538 6.96 -4.59 -3.76
CA GLU A 538 6.80 -5.32 -2.51
C GLU A 538 7.49 -6.69 -2.56
N ARG A 539 8.27 -6.99 -1.53
CA ARG A 539 9.13 -8.17 -1.43
C ARG A 539 9.03 -8.84 -0.08
N TYR A 540 8.98 -10.17 -0.07
CA TYR A 540 9.03 -10.95 1.17
C TYR A 540 10.47 -11.36 1.47
N GLY A 541 10.99 -10.90 2.61
CA GLY A 541 12.30 -11.30 3.12
C GLY A 541 12.27 -12.73 3.63
N LEU A 542 13.29 -13.51 3.26
CA LEU A 542 13.54 -14.86 3.75
C LEU A 542 14.52 -14.77 4.93
N GLU A 543 14.04 -15.15 6.11
CA GLU A 543 14.79 -15.15 7.37
C GLU A 543 15.14 -16.56 7.83
N SER A 544 16.00 -16.69 8.84
CA SER A 544 16.32 -17.97 9.48
C SER A 544 15.14 -18.58 10.25
N SER A 545 14.08 -17.80 10.46
CA SER A 545 12.77 -18.23 10.98
C SER A 545 11.82 -18.77 9.89
N THR A 546 12.02 -18.41 8.62
CA THR A 546 11.09 -18.70 7.53
C THR A 546 11.04 -20.20 7.22
N THR A 547 9.82 -20.76 7.21
CA THR A 547 9.62 -22.20 6.98
C THR A 547 9.37 -22.54 5.52
N TRP A 548 9.67 -23.78 5.12
CA TRP A 548 9.30 -24.30 3.79
C TRP A 548 7.80 -24.14 3.50
N THR A 549 6.94 -24.43 4.49
CA THR A 549 5.49 -24.31 4.36
C THR A 549 5.06 -22.88 4.01
N GLU A 550 5.67 -21.87 4.63
CA GLU A 550 5.37 -20.47 4.32
C GLU A 550 5.84 -20.09 2.91
N ILE A 551 7.06 -20.46 2.51
CA ILE A 551 7.58 -20.21 1.17
C ILE A 551 6.67 -20.84 0.11
N LYS A 552 6.29 -22.12 0.30
CA LYS A 552 5.39 -22.84 -0.60
C LYS A 552 4.03 -22.15 -0.70
N ASN A 553 3.41 -21.82 0.43
CA ASN A 553 2.10 -21.16 0.46
C ASN A 553 2.12 -19.80 -0.23
N ARG A 554 3.23 -19.05 -0.13
CA ARG A 554 3.41 -17.76 -0.83
C ARG A 554 3.54 -17.97 -2.34
N VAL A 555 4.35 -18.93 -2.80
CA VAL A 555 4.47 -19.28 -4.22
C VAL A 555 3.11 -19.73 -4.79
N ASP A 556 2.41 -20.63 -4.10
CA ASP A 556 1.10 -21.14 -4.53
C ASP A 556 0.06 -20.02 -4.61
N THR A 557 0.06 -19.11 -3.64
CA THR A 557 -0.80 -17.90 -3.64
C THR A 557 -0.51 -17.01 -4.83
N ALA A 558 0.77 -16.77 -5.16
CA ALA A 558 1.17 -15.98 -6.31
C ALA A 558 0.68 -16.60 -7.63
N LEU A 559 0.83 -17.92 -7.79
CA LEU A 559 0.38 -18.66 -8.97
C LEU A 559 -1.15 -18.65 -9.11
N ALA A 560 -1.88 -19.00 -8.05
CA ALA A 560 -3.34 -19.10 -8.06
C ALA A 560 -4.03 -17.76 -8.31
N ASN A 561 -3.47 -16.66 -7.78
CA ASN A 561 -3.99 -15.30 -7.96
C ASN A 561 -3.31 -14.53 -9.10
N LYS A 562 -2.48 -15.21 -9.90
CA LYS A 562 -1.68 -14.65 -11.01
C LYS A 562 -0.87 -13.39 -10.66
N ARG A 563 -0.32 -13.30 -9.44
CA ARG A 563 0.51 -12.17 -8.99
C ARG A 563 2.00 -12.47 -9.15
N TRP A 564 2.82 -11.43 -9.03
CA TRP A 564 4.28 -11.57 -8.98
C TRP A 564 4.76 -11.53 -7.53
N LEU A 565 5.57 -12.52 -7.14
CA LEU A 565 6.15 -12.64 -5.80
C LEU A 565 7.67 -12.43 -5.86
N ILE A 566 8.17 -11.40 -5.20
CA ILE A 566 9.62 -11.19 -5.02
C ILE A 566 10.02 -11.81 -3.67
N LEU A 567 10.81 -12.89 -3.70
CA LEU A 567 11.42 -13.52 -2.52
C LEU A 567 12.86 -13.04 -2.40
N THR A 568 13.27 -12.54 -1.23
CA THR A 568 14.62 -11.98 -1.03
C THR A 568 15.41 -12.68 0.06
N ALA A 569 16.61 -13.17 -0.24
CA ALA A 569 17.56 -13.70 0.74
C ALA A 569 18.83 -12.83 0.78
N HIS A 570 19.34 -12.52 1.98
CA HIS A 570 20.63 -11.82 2.11
C HIS A 570 21.76 -12.85 2.15
N GLN A 571 21.68 -13.87 3.01
CA GLN A 571 22.69 -14.92 3.11
C GLN A 571 22.11 -16.31 2.80
N VAL A 572 22.89 -17.14 2.10
CA VAL A 572 22.55 -18.55 1.80
C VAL A 572 23.68 -19.45 2.32
N GLN A 573 23.68 -19.74 3.62
CA GLN A 573 24.81 -20.35 4.34
C GLN A 573 24.47 -21.69 5.01
N SER A 574 25.45 -22.57 5.11
CA SER A 574 25.32 -23.90 5.72
C SER A 574 24.91 -23.87 7.20
N SER A 575 25.19 -22.77 7.90
CA SER A 575 24.77 -22.51 9.28
C SER A 575 24.40 -21.04 9.46
N CYS A 576 23.16 -20.75 9.86
CA CYS A 576 22.72 -19.38 10.10
C CYS A 576 22.98 -18.95 11.54
N SER A 577 23.86 -17.96 11.71
CA SER A 577 24.06 -17.20 12.96
C SER A 577 23.36 -15.84 12.98
N ASP A 578 22.80 -15.43 11.83
CA ASP A 578 22.09 -14.17 11.61
C ASP A 578 20.61 -14.43 11.31
N GLN A 579 19.75 -13.42 11.49
CA GLN A 579 18.34 -13.50 11.14
C GLN A 579 18.09 -13.46 9.62
N TYR A 580 18.95 -12.79 8.85
CA TYR A 580 18.81 -12.61 7.40
C TYR A 580 19.39 -13.76 6.54
N CYS A 581 19.64 -14.91 7.17
CA CYS A 581 20.23 -16.10 6.55
C CYS A 581 19.19 -17.20 6.33
N ILE A 582 19.24 -17.84 5.16
CA ILE A 582 18.61 -19.14 4.90
C ILE A 582 19.65 -20.22 4.61
N THR A 583 19.26 -21.49 4.75
CA THR A 583 20.13 -22.61 4.42
C THR A 583 20.08 -22.99 2.94
N PRO A 584 21.17 -23.51 2.35
CA PRO A 584 21.16 -24.13 1.04
C PRO A 584 20.09 -25.22 0.89
N THR A 585 19.75 -25.95 1.96
CA THR A 585 18.66 -26.94 1.96
C THR A 585 17.31 -26.29 1.66
N LEU A 586 16.97 -25.20 2.35
CA LEU A 586 15.70 -24.47 2.15
C LEU A 586 15.66 -23.78 0.78
N PHE A 587 16.76 -23.16 0.36
CA PHE A 587 16.88 -22.54 -0.95
C PHE A 587 16.78 -23.57 -2.09
N ASN A 588 17.43 -24.73 -1.94
CA ASN A 588 17.35 -25.81 -2.92
C ASN A 588 15.91 -26.32 -3.05
N GLN A 589 15.20 -26.50 -1.93
CA GLN A 589 13.81 -26.96 -1.90
C GLN A 589 12.87 -25.98 -2.62
N LEU A 590 13.07 -24.67 -2.46
CA LEU A 590 12.39 -23.63 -3.25
C LEU A 590 12.67 -23.76 -4.74
N VAL A 591 13.94 -23.81 -5.15
CA VAL A 591 14.30 -23.91 -6.57
C VAL A 591 13.78 -25.19 -7.23
N ASP A 592 13.87 -26.33 -6.54
CA ASP A 592 13.35 -27.61 -7.04
C ASP A 592 11.81 -27.58 -7.14
N TYR A 593 11.11 -26.91 -6.24
CA TYR A 593 9.66 -26.73 -6.32
C TYR A 593 9.25 -25.83 -7.50
N LEU A 594 9.94 -24.70 -7.70
CA LEU A 594 9.69 -23.80 -8.85
C LEU A 594 9.89 -24.54 -10.17
N LYS A 595 10.97 -25.32 -10.28
CA LYS A 595 11.26 -26.14 -11.47
C LYS A 595 10.27 -27.28 -11.67
N ALA A 596 9.89 -28.00 -10.62
CA ALA A 596 8.97 -29.14 -10.70
C ALA A 596 7.53 -28.73 -11.08
N ASN A 597 7.11 -27.52 -10.72
CA ASN A 597 5.78 -26.99 -11.06
C ASN A 597 5.80 -26.06 -12.29
N ASN A 598 6.92 -25.98 -13.01
CA ASN A 598 7.11 -25.12 -14.19
C ASN A 598 6.68 -23.66 -13.95
N VAL A 599 7.10 -23.09 -12.82
CA VAL A 599 6.78 -21.72 -12.42
C VAL A 599 7.50 -20.72 -13.32
N ARG A 600 6.79 -19.66 -13.73
CA ARG A 600 7.38 -18.50 -14.39
C ARG A 600 8.32 -17.80 -13.41
N VAL A 601 9.62 -18.09 -13.49
CA VAL A 601 10.66 -17.36 -12.75
C VAL A 601 11.23 -16.27 -13.64
N VAL A 602 11.31 -15.05 -13.10
CA VAL A 602 11.76 -13.84 -13.81
C VAL A 602 12.73 -13.05 -12.94
N THR A 603 13.66 -12.32 -13.57
CA THR A 603 14.36 -11.22 -12.87
C THR A 603 13.39 -10.06 -12.56
N VAL A 604 13.82 -9.06 -11.80
CA VAL A 604 13.02 -7.85 -11.54
C VAL A 604 12.71 -7.12 -12.84
N SER A 605 13.71 -6.87 -13.69
CA SER A 605 13.49 -6.22 -15.00
C SER A 605 12.55 -7.04 -15.91
N GLU A 606 12.70 -8.37 -15.99
CA GLU A 606 11.78 -9.26 -16.73
C GLU A 606 10.35 -9.29 -16.13
N GLY A 607 10.20 -8.95 -14.86
CA GLY A 607 8.91 -8.75 -14.18
C GLY A 607 8.28 -7.39 -14.50
N LEU A 608 9.09 -6.33 -14.57
CA LEU A 608 8.68 -4.97 -14.99
C LEU A 608 8.22 -4.92 -16.45
N ASP A 609 8.88 -5.67 -17.35
CA ASP A 609 8.43 -5.88 -18.74
C ASP A 609 7.04 -6.52 -18.85
N SER A 610 6.44 -6.92 -17.72
CA SER A 610 5.10 -7.50 -17.62
C SER A 610 4.08 -6.60 -16.89
N LEU A 611 4.47 -5.40 -16.44
CA LEU A 611 3.60 -4.40 -15.79
C LEU A 611 2.85 -3.54 -16.82
#